data_AF-A0A4S4EVY6-F1
#
_entry.id   AF-A0A4S4EVY6-F1
#
_cell.length_a   1.000
_cell.length_b   1.000
_cell.length_c   1.000
_cell.angle_alpha   90.00
_cell.angle_beta   90.00
_cell.angle_gamma   90.00
#
_symmetry.space_group_name_H-M   'P 1'
#
loop_
_entity.id
_entity.type
_entity.pdbx_description
1 polymer ?
#
loop_
_entity_poly.entity_id
_entity_poly.type
_entity_poly.pdbx_seq_one_letter_code
_entity_poly.pdbx_strand_id
1 'polypeptide(L)'
;MTILRLKLIQVCSSRRDRRGSGISNSGSQGMSLLSNTRLQLKMKLETTGLNMPRLTTVESEIFCLHGGLSPSIETLDNIRNFDRVQEVPHEGPMCDLLWSDPDDRCGWGISPRGAGYTFGQDISEQFNHTNNLKLIARAHQLVMEGFNWGHEQKVVTIFSAPNYCYRCGNMASILEVDDCKDHTFIQFEPAPRRGEPDVTRRTPDYFL
;
A
#
# COMPACT_ATOMS: atom_id res chain seq x y z
N MET A 1 -0.39 -28.14 3.16
CA MET A 1 0.13 -26.99 2.43
C MET A 1 -0.87 -25.86 2.49
N THR A 2 -0.66 -24.99 3.47
CA THR A 2 -1.44 -23.75 3.59
C THR A 2 -0.62 -22.66 2.92
N ILE A 3 -0.93 -22.34 1.67
CA ILE A 3 -0.24 -21.24 0.98
C ILE A 3 -0.89 -19.94 1.43
N LEU A 4 -0.14 -19.04 2.09
CA LEU A 4 -0.64 -17.70 2.34
C LEU A 4 -0.37 -16.83 1.11
N ARG A 5 -1.46 -16.32 0.51
CA ARG A 5 -1.40 -15.32 -0.56
C ARG A 5 -1.55 -13.92 0.01
N LEU A 6 -0.49 -13.13 -0.07
CA LEU A 6 -0.50 -11.71 0.29
C LEU A 6 -0.89 -10.88 -0.93
N LYS A 7 -2.17 -10.49 -0.98
CA LYS A 7 -2.71 -9.57 -1.97
C LYS A 7 -2.99 -8.21 -1.34
N LEU A 8 -2.09 -7.26 -1.57
CA LEU A 8 -2.30 -5.89 -1.14
C LEU A 8 -2.84 -5.06 -2.30
N ILE A 9 -4.13 -4.71 -2.21
CA ILE A 9 -4.80 -3.91 -3.23
C ILE A 9 -4.91 -2.47 -2.75
N GLN A 10 -4.27 -1.55 -3.48
CA GLN A 10 -4.62 -0.13 -3.40
C GLN A 10 -5.86 0.09 -4.28
N VAL A 11 -7.06 0.10 -3.67
CA VAL A 11 -8.30 0.37 -4.41
C VAL A 11 -8.48 1.88 -4.54
N CYS A 12 -8.08 2.44 -5.67
CA CYS A 12 -8.57 3.75 -6.07
C CYS A 12 -10.02 3.57 -6.56
N SER A 13 -11.00 3.74 -5.67
CA SER A 13 -12.40 3.71 -6.08
C SER A 13 -12.72 5.01 -6.82
N SER A 14 -12.65 5.03 -8.15
CA SER A 14 -13.42 6.02 -8.89
C SER A 14 -14.89 5.63 -8.76
N ARG A 15 -15.68 6.44 -8.04
CA ARG A 15 -17.14 6.35 -8.18
C ARG A 15 -17.43 6.74 -9.62
N ARG A 16 -18.00 5.81 -10.42
CA ARG A 16 -18.78 6.22 -11.58
C ARG A 16 -19.97 7.00 -11.04
N ASP A 17 -19.94 8.32 -11.18
CA ASP A 17 -21.08 9.15 -10.88
C ASP A 17 -22.18 8.81 -11.89
N ARG A 18 -23.19 8.06 -11.45
CA ARG A 18 -24.46 7.92 -12.19
C ARG A 18 -25.38 9.07 -11.78
N ARG A 19 -25.08 10.28 -12.24
CA ARG A 19 -26.02 11.42 -12.29
C ARG A 19 -25.68 12.17 -13.57
N GLY A 20 -26.53 12.15 -14.60
CA GLY A 20 -27.82 12.81 -14.60
C GLY A 20 -27.63 14.19 -15.25
N SER A 21 -28.07 14.32 -16.50
CA SER A 21 -28.10 15.53 -17.32
C SER A 21 -28.56 16.79 -16.58
N GLY A 22 -27.87 17.93 -16.77
CA GLY A 22 -28.34 19.24 -16.34
C GLY A 22 -27.33 20.37 -16.57
N ILE A 23 -27.81 21.51 -17.05
CA ILE A 23 -27.09 22.62 -17.69
C ILE A 23 -26.76 23.77 -16.71
N SER A 24 -25.80 24.63 -17.11
CA SER A 24 -25.60 26.08 -16.81
C SER A 24 -24.62 26.57 -15.73
N ASN A 25 -23.51 27.13 -16.25
CA ASN A 25 -22.91 28.47 -16.12
C ASN A 25 -22.65 29.21 -14.79
N SER A 26 -21.44 29.78 -14.76
CA SER A 26 -20.94 31.00 -14.10
C SER A 26 -20.38 30.93 -12.67
N GLY A 27 -19.15 31.46 -12.49
CA GLY A 27 -18.66 31.99 -11.21
C GLY A 27 -17.37 31.39 -10.65
N SER A 28 -16.31 32.22 -10.60
CA SER A 28 -15.12 32.15 -9.73
C SER A 28 -14.29 30.86 -9.70
N GLN A 29 -13.15 30.86 -10.39
CA GLN A 29 -12.05 29.93 -10.13
C GLN A 29 -11.34 30.34 -8.82
N GLY A 30 -11.90 29.91 -7.69
CA GLY A 30 -11.18 29.79 -6.42
C GLY A 30 -10.71 28.36 -6.25
N MET A 31 -9.48 28.18 -5.76
CA MET A 31 -8.87 26.88 -5.47
C MET A 31 -9.78 26.03 -4.57
N SER A 32 -10.50 25.10 -5.17
CA SER A 32 -11.20 24.03 -4.47
C SER A 32 -10.26 22.83 -4.38
N LEU A 33 -9.53 22.76 -3.27
CA LEU A 33 -8.86 21.56 -2.78
C LEU A 33 -9.72 20.33 -3.06
N LEU A 34 -9.11 19.35 -3.71
CA LEU A 34 -9.64 18.04 -4.10
C LEU A 34 -10.16 17.28 -2.86
N SER A 35 -11.34 17.67 -2.38
CA SER A 35 -12.16 16.86 -1.49
C SER A 35 -12.96 15.88 -2.33
N ASN A 36 -13.02 14.62 -1.90
CA ASN A 36 -13.85 13.52 -2.42
C ASN A 36 -13.16 12.38 -3.21
N THR A 37 -11.89 12.07 -2.94
CA THR A 37 -11.41 10.69 -3.12
C THR A 37 -11.43 9.97 -1.78
N ARG A 38 -12.49 9.18 -1.54
CA ARG A 38 -12.52 8.27 -0.39
C ARG A 38 -11.61 7.09 -0.73
N LEU A 39 -10.30 7.25 -0.50
CA LEU A 39 -9.32 6.18 -0.59
C LEU A 39 -9.63 5.16 0.51
N GLN A 40 -10.46 4.18 0.19
CA GLN A 40 -10.63 3.00 1.05
C GLN A 40 -9.48 2.05 0.74
N LEU A 41 -8.40 2.15 1.51
CA LEU A 41 -7.35 1.13 1.56
C LEU A 41 -7.99 -0.20 2.02
N LYS A 42 -8.18 -1.14 1.08
CA LYS A 42 -8.62 -2.49 1.41
C LYS A 42 -7.47 -3.46 1.17
N MET A 43 -6.75 -3.78 2.23
CA MET A 43 -5.88 -4.95 2.25
C MET A 43 -6.76 -6.19 2.31
N LYS A 44 -6.69 -7.08 1.31
CA LYS A 44 -7.48 -8.31 1.29
C LYS A 44 -6.56 -9.51 1.39
N LEU A 45 -6.26 -9.90 2.63
CA LEU A 45 -5.78 -11.26 2.93
C LEU A 45 -6.95 -12.21 2.65
N GLU A 46 -6.76 -13.21 1.78
CA GLU A 46 -7.84 -14.07 1.27
C GLU A 46 -8.42 -15.07 2.30
N THR A 47 -8.45 -14.74 3.60
CA THR A 47 -8.94 -15.67 4.64
C THR A 47 -10.12 -15.17 5.48
N THR A 48 -10.45 -13.87 5.56
CA THR A 48 -11.60 -13.41 6.40
C THR A 48 -12.22 -12.09 5.92
N GLY A 49 -13.55 -12.03 5.81
CA GLY A 49 -14.31 -10.92 5.19
C GLY A 49 -14.53 -9.68 6.07
N LEU A 50 -13.48 -8.91 6.40
CA LEU A 50 -13.59 -7.60 7.04
C LEU A 50 -12.77 -6.52 6.29
N ASN A 51 -13.32 -5.30 6.20
CA ASN A 51 -12.86 -4.20 5.33
C ASN A 51 -11.80 -3.26 5.97
N MET A 52 -11.00 -3.71 6.94
CA MET A 52 -10.00 -2.85 7.61
C MET A 52 -8.57 -3.32 7.32
N PRO A 53 -7.57 -2.40 7.23
CA PRO A 53 -6.17 -2.79 7.08
C PRO A 53 -5.73 -3.59 8.31
N ARG A 54 -5.57 -4.91 8.11
CA ARG A 54 -5.04 -5.79 9.16
C ARG A 54 -3.53 -5.69 9.13
N LEU A 55 -2.99 -5.23 10.25
CA LEU A 55 -1.58 -5.43 10.57
C LEU A 55 -1.52 -6.88 11.04
N THR A 56 -0.88 -7.73 10.25
CA THR A 56 -0.83 -9.16 10.55
C THR A 56 0.61 -9.62 10.51
N THR A 57 0.97 -10.47 11.48
CA THR A 57 2.20 -11.23 11.39
C THR A 57 1.86 -12.56 10.74
N VAL A 58 2.61 -12.92 9.71
CA VAL A 58 2.51 -14.20 9.01
C VAL A 58 3.65 -15.07 9.52
N GLU A 59 3.31 -16.30 9.94
CA GLU A 59 4.27 -17.30 10.44
C GLU A 59 5.19 -16.82 11.56
N SER A 60 4.79 -15.75 12.27
CA SER A 60 5.55 -15.07 13.32
C SER A 60 6.88 -14.43 12.88
N GLU A 61 7.18 -14.34 11.57
CA GLU A 61 8.44 -13.79 11.05
C GLU A 61 8.25 -12.71 9.97
N ILE A 62 7.08 -12.62 9.34
CA ILE A 62 6.80 -11.60 8.31
C ILE A 62 5.74 -10.64 8.84
N PHE A 63 6.07 -9.35 8.91
CA PHE A 63 5.13 -8.32 9.31
C PHE A 63 4.50 -7.66 8.08
N CYS A 64 3.18 -7.78 7.97
CA CYS A 64 2.41 -7.29 6.83
C CYS A 64 1.62 -6.03 7.20
N LEU A 65 1.78 -4.98 6.40
CA LEU A 65 1.09 -3.69 6.56
C LEU A 65 0.85 -3.03 5.19
N HIS A 66 0.06 -1.96 5.15
CA HIS A 66 -0.20 -1.26 3.88
C HIS A 66 0.90 -0.26 3.57
N GLY A 67 1.07 0.71 4.48
CA GLY A 67 2.03 1.80 4.40
C GLY A 67 3.41 1.32 4.85
N GLY A 68 3.91 1.86 5.94
CA GLY A 68 5.27 1.64 6.39
C GLY A 68 5.39 1.75 7.90
N LEU A 69 6.61 1.86 8.41
CA LEU A 69 6.83 1.97 9.84
C LEU A 69 6.44 3.36 10.37
N SER A 70 6.28 3.47 11.69
CA SER A 70 6.00 4.73 12.39
C SER A 70 7.11 5.03 13.39
N PRO A 71 7.58 6.28 13.52
CA PRO A 71 8.53 6.66 14.57
C PRO A 71 7.94 6.53 15.98
N SER A 72 6.62 6.42 16.11
CA SER A 72 5.92 6.25 17.40
C SER A 72 5.70 4.78 17.78
N ILE A 73 6.21 3.83 16.98
CA ILE A 73 5.97 2.39 17.15
C ILE A 73 7.29 1.65 17.09
N GLU A 74 7.70 1.10 18.23
CA GLU A 74 8.91 0.30 18.33
C GLU A 74 8.61 -1.20 18.32
N THR A 75 7.42 -1.59 18.82
CA THR A 75 7.05 -3.00 18.99
C THR A 75 5.71 -3.37 18.37
N LEU A 76 5.54 -4.64 18.01
CA LEU A 76 4.26 -5.21 17.57
C LEU A 76 3.17 -5.11 18.65
N ASP A 77 3.54 -5.05 19.93
CA ASP A 77 2.56 -4.89 21.01
C ASP A 77 1.94 -3.50 21.04
N ASN A 78 2.69 -2.45 20.67
CA ASN A 78 2.11 -1.10 20.47
C ASN A 78 0.98 -1.15 19.43
N ILE A 79 1.14 -1.96 18.39
CA ILE A 79 0.18 -2.13 17.30
C ILE A 79 -1.06 -2.93 17.73
N ARG A 80 -0.89 -3.93 18.60
CA ARG A 80 -1.99 -4.77 19.09
C ARG A 80 -2.98 -3.98 19.95
N ASN A 81 -2.50 -2.92 20.60
CA ASN A 81 -3.29 -2.09 21.51
C ASN A 81 -4.09 -0.97 20.82
N PHE A 82 -4.02 -0.82 19.49
CA PHE A 82 -4.83 0.19 18.80
C PHE A 82 -6.32 -0.17 18.80
N ASP A 83 -7.15 0.83 19.11
CA ASP A 83 -8.56 0.79 18.73
C ASP A 83 -8.66 0.94 17.21
N ARG A 84 -9.11 -0.12 16.55
CA ARG A 84 -9.21 -0.19 15.08
C ARG A 84 -10.61 0.15 14.59
N VAL A 85 -11.57 0.41 15.46
CA VAL A 85 -12.95 0.72 15.09
C VAL A 85 -13.16 2.24 15.14
N GLN A 86 -12.35 2.95 14.36
CA GLN A 86 -12.42 4.40 14.22
C GLN A 86 -12.05 4.83 12.79
N GLU A 87 -12.38 6.08 12.45
CA GLU A 87 -11.82 6.70 11.25
C GLU A 87 -10.31 6.89 11.42
N VAL A 88 -9.56 6.76 10.33
CA VAL A 88 -8.11 6.92 10.36
C VAL A 88 -7.80 8.38 10.69
N PRO A 89 -7.04 8.67 11.77
CA PRO A 89 -6.63 10.02 12.11
C PRO A 89 -5.75 10.64 11.02
N HIS A 90 -5.69 11.98 10.97
CA HIS A 90 -4.81 12.70 10.03
C HIS A 90 -3.32 12.60 10.39
N GLU A 91 -2.99 12.29 11.65
CA GLU A 91 -1.63 12.18 12.16
C GLU A 91 -1.51 11.04 13.19
N GLY A 92 -0.26 10.69 13.53
CA GLY A 92 0.05 9.70 14.54
C GLY A 92 0.16 8.27 14.00
N PRO A 93 0.34 7.29 14.89
CA PRO A 93 0.86 5.97 14.52
C PRO A 93 -0.02 5.19 13.54
N MET A 94 -1.35 5.34 13.62
CA MET A 94 -2.26 4.69 12.69
C MET A 94 -2.18 5.29 11.28
N CYS A 95 -1.98 6.62 11.18
CA CYS A 95 -1.76 7.30 9.92
C CYS A 95 -0.44 6.84 9.30
N ASP A 96 0.65 6.85 10.08
CA ASP A 96 1.98 6.44 9.63
C ASP A 96 2.00 5.00 9.08
N LEU A 97 1.36 4.06 9.78
CA LEU A 97 1.27 2.66 9.33
C LEU A 97 0.55 2.47 7.98
N LEU A 98 -0.21 3.47 7.54
CA LEU A 98 -0.95 3.46 6.28
C LEU A 98 -0.29 4.32 5.20
N TRP A 99 0.55 5.29 5.56
CA TRP A 99 1.05 6.30 4.61
C TRP A 99 2.58 6.42 4.54
N SER A 100 3.33 5.79 5.45
CA SER A 100 4.79 5.81 5.41
C SER A 100 5.37 4.95 4.29
N ASP A 101 6.55 5.32 3.80
CA ASP A 101 7.27 4.66 2.69
C ASP A 101 8.75 4.38 3.01
N PRO A 102 9.33 3.27 2.52
CA PRO A 102 10.77 3.04 2.58
C PRO A 102 11.52 4.04 1.70
N ASP A 103 12.76 4.37 2.08
CA ASP A 103 13.61 5.37 1.43
C ASP A 103 15.08 4.96 1.55
N ASP A 104 15.89 5.27 0.55
CA ASP A 104 17.32 4.93 0.53
C ASP A 104 18.12 5.77 1.54
N ARG A 105 17.55 6.89 2.02
CA ARG A 105 18.16 7.74 3.04
C ARG A 105 18.06 7.09 4.42
N CYS A 106 19.14 7.17 5.18
CA CYS A 106 19.20 6.72 6.57
C CYS A 106 18.27 7.54 7.49
N GLY A 107 17.64 6.86 8.45
CA GLY A 107 16.77 7.46 9.46
C GLY A 107 15.35 7.76 8.96
N TRP A 108 14.68 8.71 9.64
CA TRP A 108 13.32 9.14 9.29
C TRP A 108 13.34 10.42 8.44
N GLY A 109 12.43 10.50 7.48
CA GLY A 109 12.16 11.71 6.69
C GLY A 109 10.69 12.08 6.66
N ILE A 110 10.37 13.31 6.27
CA ILE A 110 8.98 13.74 6.08
C ILE A 110 8.48 13.16 4.75
N SER A 111 7.30 12.54 4.77
CA SER A 111 6.70 11.98 3.55
C SER A 111 6.35 13.09 2.55
N PRO A 112 6.75 12.97 1.27
CA PRO A 112 6.33 13.89 0.22
C PRO A 112 4.84 13.78 -0.11
N ARG A 113 4.14 12.75 0.39
CA ARG A 113 2.70 12.55 0.20
C ARG A 113 1.83 13.46 1.08
N GLY A 114 2.44 14.15 2.05
CA GLY A 114 1.73 15.01 3.01
C GLY A 114 1.12 14.26 4.20
N ALA A 115 1.37 12.95 4.32
CA ALA A 115 0.99 12.12 5.47
C ALA A 115 2.02 10.99 5.67
N GLY A 116 2.29 10.62 6.93
CA GLY A 116 3.29 9.62 7.30
C GLY A 116 4.75 10.11 7.14
N TYR A 117 5.67 9.16 7.16
CA TYR A 117 7.12 9.40 7.12
C TYR A 117 7.80 8.57 6.04
N THR A 118 8.99 8.96 5.63
CA THR A 118 9.93 8.04 4.98
C THR A 118 10.83 7.39 6.02
N PHE A 119 11.29 6.15 5.78
CA PHE A 119 12.17 5.44 6.69
C PHE A 119 13.28 4.69 5.96
N GLY A 120 14.50 4.77 6.50
CA GLY A 120 15.69 4.13 5.97
C GLY A 120 15.84 2.65 6.30
N GLN A 121 16.88 2.05 5.72
CA GLN A 121 17.28 0.66 5.98
C GLN A 121 17.54 0.39 7.46
N ASP A 122 18.26 1.30 8.13
CA ASP A 122 18.57 1.25 9.56
C ASP A 122 17.31 1.08 10.42
N ILE A 123 16.25 1.83 10.10
CA ILE A 123 14.96 1.76 10.80
C ILE A 123 14.30 0.39 10.59
N SER A 124 14.29 -0.10 9.34
CA SER A 124 13.68 -1.40 9.05
C SER A 124 14.44 -2.57 9.67
N GLU A 125 15.76 -2.50 9.73
CA GLU A 125 16.61 -3.50 10.37
C GLU A 125 16.40 -3.51 11.88
N GLN A 126 16.40 -2.33 12.51
CA GLN A 126 16.15 -2.19 13.94
C GLN A 126 14.76 -2.70 14.31
N PHE A 127 13.72 -2.31 13.57
CA PHE A 127 12.35 -2.77 13.84
C PHE A 127 12.24 -4.29 13.70
N ASN A 128 12.83 -4.86 12.65
CA ASN A 128 12.83 -6.30 12.44
C ASN A 128 13.57 -7.03 13.56
N HIS A 129 14.74 -6.54 13.96
CA HIS A 129 15.53 -7.13 15.05
C HIS A 129 14.76 -7.11 16.38
N THR A 130 14.22 -5.96 16.77
CA THR A 130 13.46 -5.78 18.02
C THR A 130 12.24 -6.70 18.09
N ASN A 131 11.58 -6.94 16.96
CA ASN A 131 10.34 -7.71 16.89
C ASN A 131 10.53 -9.16 16.44
N ASN A 132 11.78 -9.63 16.31
CA ASN A 132 12.13 -10.95 15.82
C ASN A 132 11.48 -11.28 14.45
N LEU A 133 11.49 -10.31 13.55
CA LEU A 133 10.98 -10.43 12.19
C LEU A 133 12.14 -10.60 11.20
N LYS A 134 11.86 -11.30 10.11
CA LYS A 134 12.78 -11.43 8.97
C LYS A 134 12.45 -10.45 7.85
N LEU A 135 11.18 -10.08 7.71
CA LEU A 135 10.67 -9.35 6.57
C LEU A 135 9.50 -8.43 6.94
N ILE A 136 9.50 -7.24 6.37
CA ILE A 136 8.35 -6.35 6.29
C ILE A 136 7.76 -6.46 4.88
N ALA A 137 6.53 -6.95 4.76
CA ALA A 137 5.81 -7.01 3.50
C ALA A 137 4.75 -5.91 3.44
N ARG A 138 4.88 -5.02 2.46
CA ARG A 138 4.07 -3.80 2.36
C ARG A 138 3.53 -3.55 0.96
N ALA A 139 2.74 -2.49 0.79
CA ALA A 139 2.21 -2.08 -0.52
C ALA A 139 2.36 -0.59 -0.77
N HIS A 140 1.26 0.15 -0.94
CA HIS A 140 1.15 1.60 -1.14
C HIS A 140 1.82 2.20 -2.40
N GLN A 141 3.11 1.91 -2.62
CA GLN A 141 3.90 2.43 -3.73
C GLN A 141 3.68 1.60 -5.00
N LEU A 142 3.51 2.29 -6.12
CA LEU A 142 3.49 1.66 -7.43
C LEU A 142 4.91 1.18 -7.77
N VAL A 143 5.01 -0.09 -8.15
CA VAL A 143 6.26 -0.70 -8.64
C VAL A 143 5.99 -1.35 -9.99
N MET A 144 6.87 -1.10 -10.97
CA MET A 144 6.62 -1.45 -12.37
C MET A 144 6.50 -2.96 -12.60
N GLU A 145 7.30 -3.76 -11.90
CA GLU A 145 7.29 -5.22 -11.97
C GLU A 145 6.25 -5.85 -11.04
N GLY A 146 5.44 -5.04 -10.36
CA GLY A 146 4.45 -5.52 -9.39
C GLY A 146 5.03 -5.90 -8.02
N PHE A 147 6.35 -6.03 -7.88
CA PHE A 147 7.03 -6.07 -6.60
C PHE A 147 8.40 -5.37 -6.67
N ASN A 148 8.96 -4.98 -5.53
CA ASN A 148 10.34 -4.49 -5.42
C ASN A 148 10.92 -4.84 -4.04
N TRP A 149 12.18 -5.27 -4.01
CA TRP A 149 12.95 -5.46 -2.79
C TRP A 149 13.65 -4.16 -2.39
N GLY A 150 13.65 -3.85 -1.10
CA GLY A 150 14.36 -2.71 -0.52
C GLY A 150 15.07 -3.11 0.77
N HIS A 151 15.97 -2.23 1.21
CA HIS A 151 16.67 -2.33 2.50
C HIS A 151 17.30 -3.70 2.70
N GLU A 152 18.17 -4.14 1.79
CA GLU A 152 18.80 -5.47 1.82
C GLU A 152 17.82 -6.64 2.01
N GLN A 153 16.70 -6.59 1.27
CA GLN A 153 15.63 -7.59 1.31
C GLN A 153 14.92 -7.69 2.67
N LYS A 154 15.04 -6.68 3.54
CA LYS A 154 14.30 -6.57 4.79
C LYS A 154 12.90 -5.98 4.59
N VAL A 155 12.68 -5.31 3.47
CA VAL A 155 11.38 -4.75 3.07
C VAL A 155 11.05 -5.21 1.65
N VAL A 156 9.81 -5.66 1.44
CA VAL A 156 9.27 -5.88 0.10
C VAL A 156 8.03 -5.03 -0.11
N THR A 157 8.00 -4.31 -1.23
CA THR A 157 6.82 -3.62 -1.74
C THR A 157 6.13 -4.52 -2.75
N ILE A 158 4.84 -4.82 -2.54
CA ILE A 158 4.01 -5.64 -3.41
C ILE A 158 2.82 -4.81 -3.90
N PHE A 159 2.63 -4.78 -5.21
CA PHE A 159 1.55 -4.04 -5.85
C PHE A 159 0.71 -4.97 -6.71
N SER A 160 -0.54 -5.21 -6.30
CA SER A 160 -1.41 -6.23 -6.93
C SER A 160 -2.43 -5.67 -7.94
N ALA A 161 -2.25 -4.44 -8.44
CA ALA A 161 -3.15 -3.81 -9.41
C ALA A 161 -2.43 -3.54 -10.75
N PRO A 162 -2.59 -4.40 -11.78
CA PRO A 162 -1.83 -4.26 -13.01
C PRO A 162 -2.40 -3.12 -13.87
N ASN A 163 -1.54 -2.44 -14.61
CA ASN A 163 -1.82 -1.22 -15.36
C ASN A 163 -2.68 -0.25 -14.55
N TYR A 164 -2.11 0.20 -13.43
CA TYR A 164 -2.82 1.00 -12.45
C TYR A 164 -3.40 2.27 -13.07
N CYS A 165 -4.65 2.56 -12.70
CA CYS A 165 -5.45 3.65 -13.28
C CYS A 165 -5.52 3.64 -14.81
N TYR A 166 -5.24 2.48 -15.45
CA TYR A 166 -5.20 2.29 -16.89
C TYR A 166 -4.15 3.13 -17.62
N ARG A 167 -3.11 3.60 -16.90
CA ARG A 167 -2.11 4.54 -17.42
C ARG A 167 -0.68 4.13 -17.14
N CYS A 168 -0.43 3.46 -16.02
CA CYS A 168 0.93 3.27 -15.53
C CYS A 168 1.64 2.11 -16.23
N GLY A 169 0.90 1.16 -16.82
CA GLY A 169 1.49 0.03 -17.54
C GLY A 169 2.29 -0.96 -16.69
N ASN A 170 2.22 -0.85 -15.36
CA ASN A 170 2.90 -1.78 -14.45
C ASN A 170 2.29 -3.19 -14.49
N MET A 171 3.12 -4.21 -14.24
CA MET A 171 2.67 -5.53 -13.83
C MET A 171 2.11 -5.49 -12.40
N ALA A 172 1.45 -6.57 -12.01
CA ALA A 172 1.07 -6.80 -10.62
C ALA A 172 1.72 -8.07 -10.08
N SER A 173 1.87 -8.15 -8.77
CA SER A 173 2.41 -9.34 -8.10
C SER A 173 1.58 -9.75 -6.89
N ILE A 174 1.72 -11.01 -6.50
CA ILE A 174 1.28 -11.62 -5.24
C ILE A 174 2.49 -12.32 -4.64
N LEU A 175 2.70 -12.16 -3.33
CA LEU A 175 3.67 -12.96 -2.59
C LEU A 175 2.98 -14.22 -2.06
N GLU A 176 3.49 -15.38 -2.45
CA GLU A 176 3.19 -16.68 -1.86
C GLU A 176 4.29 -17.04 -0.87
N VAL A 177 3.88 -17.45 0.32
CA VAL A 177 4.74 -18.01 1.37
C VAL A 177 4.29 -19.45 1.59
N ASP A 178 5.23 -20.38 1.51
CA ASP A 178 4.98 -21.80 1.73
C ASP A 178 5.35 -22.26 3.16
N ASP A 179 5.03 -23.51 3.48
CA ASP A 179 5.28 -24.09 4.81
C ASP A 179 6.80 -24.18 5.15
N CYS A 180 7.68 -24.08 4.14
CA CYS A 180 9.14 -24.04 4.27
C CYS A 180 9.68 -22.62 4.45
N LYS A 181 8.80 -21.61 4.43
CA LYS A 181 9.11 -20.18 4.50
C LYS A 181 9.81 -19.67 3.24
N ASP A 182 9.70 -20.39 2.13
CA ASP A 182 10.18 -19.92 0.85
C ASP A 182 9.20 -18.89 0.28
N HIS A 183 9.75 -17.85 -0.32
CA HIS A 183 9.01 -16.72 -0.88
C HIS A 183 8.98 -16.83 -2.40
N THR A 184 7.77 -16.91 -2.97
CA THR A 184 7.59 -16.90 -4.43
C THR A 184 6.70 -15.73 -4.85
N PHE A 185 7.11 -15.01 -5.89
CA PHE A 185 6.30 -13.96 -6.49
C PHE A 185 5.56 -14.48 -7.72
N ILE A 186 4.24 -14.32 -7.74
CA ILE A 186 3.43 -14.57 -8.93
C ILE A 186 3.11 -13.22 -9.57
N GLN A 187 3.80 -12.93 -10.67
CA GLN A 187 3.54 -11.74 -11.47
C GLN A 187 2.42 -12.00 -12.49
N PHE A 188 1.59 -10.99 -12.74
CA PHE A 188 0.50 -11.06 -13.70
C PHE A 188 0.22 -9.72 -14.36
N GLU A 189 -0.23 -9.79 -15.61
CA GLU A 189 -0.60 -8.65 -16.44
C GLU A 189 -2.09 -8.27 -16.29
N PRO A 190 -2.52 -7.11 -16.81
CA PRO A 190 -3.94 -6.77 -16.86
C PRO A 190 -4.70 -7.82 -17.67
N ALA A 191 -5.87 -8.21 -17.18
CA ALA A 191 -6.77 -9.07 -17.96
C ALA A 191 -7.12 -8.39 -19.31
N PRO A 192 -7.22 -9.15 -20.41
CA PRO A 192 -7.55 -8.61 -21.72
C PRO A 192 -8.86 -7.79 -21.68
N ARG A 193 -8.83 -6.55 -22.17
CA ARG A 193 -10.05 -5.76 -22.33
C ARG A 193 -10.74 -6.13 -23.64
N ARG A 194 -12.01 -6.50 -23.57
CA ARG A 194 -12.82 -6.67 -24.78
C ARG A 194 -13.13 -5.30 -25.37
N GLY A 195 -12.48 -4.94 -26.49
CA GLY A 195 -12.97 -3.93 -27.44
C GLY A 195 -12.59 -2.46 -27.22
N GLU A 196 -11.49 -2.12 -26.54
CA GLU A 196 -11.04 -0.72 -26.40
C GLU A 196 -9.62 -0.47 -26.95
N PRO A 197 -9.35 0.70 -27.56
CA PRO A 197 -8.02 1.08 -28.07
C PRO A 197 -7.02 1.43 -26.95
N ASP A 198 -5.74 1.17 -27.21
CA ASP A 198 -4.62 1.37 -26.28
C ASP A 198 -4.37 2.87 -26.04
N VAL A 199 -4.45 3.32 -24.78
CA VAL A 199 -4.22 4.72 -24.39
C VAL A 199 -2.76 4.89 -23.97
N THR A 200 -2.08 5.90 -24.51
CA THR A 200 -0.66 6.17 -24.26
C THR A 200 -0.38 6.66 -22.84
N ARG A 201 0.81 6.29 -22.35
CA ARG A 201 1.12 6.02 -20.93
C ARG A 201 2.11 7.04 -20.35
N ARG A 202 1.81 7.56 -19.17
CA ARG A 202 2.79 8.20 -18.27
C ARG A 202 2.29 8.05 -16.84
N THR A 203 3.15 7.56 -15.95
CA THR A 203 2.88 7.46 -14.51
C THR A 203 3.06 8.85 -13.87
N PRO A 204 2.03 9.40 -13.19
CA PRO A 204 2.18 10.62 -12.40
C PRO A 204 3.12 10.48 -11.19
N ASP A 205 3.81 11.57 -10.83
CA ASP A 205 4.80 11.58 -9.73
C ASP A 205 4.20 11.25 -8.36
N TYR A 206 2.92 11.55 -8.13
CA TYR A 206 2.27 11.25 -6.85
C TYR A 206 2.11 9.74 -6.56
N PHE A 207 2.37 8.88 -7.54
CA PHE A 207 2.37 7.42 -7.37
C PHE A 207 3.75 6.83 -7.03
N LEU A 208 4.82 7.60 -7.21
CA LEU A 208 6.17 7.26 -6.78
C LEU A 208 6.36 7.70 -5.32
#